data_AF-A0A4Y2RIC1-F1
#
_entry.id   AF-A0A4Y2RIC1-F1
#
_cell.length_a   1.000
_cell.length_b   1.000
_cell.length_c   1.000
_cell.angle_alpha   90.00
_cell.angle_beta   90.00
_cell.angle_gamma   90.00
#
_symmetry.space_group_name_H-M   'P 1'
#
loop_
_entity.id
_entity.type
_entity.pdbx_description
1 polymer ?
#
loop_
_entity_poly.entity_id
_entity_poly.type
_entity_poly.pdbx_seq_one_letter_code
_entity_poly.pdbx_strand_id
1 'polypeptide(L)'
;IIDTATCTQLDEFPNQGLGNGYNNNRATFDYSDELILSEGLIFDVRSKSIIHKLDKFNSTFNGVFHPNGREIVCNTEIWDIRTFKLLRTVVGLDQCRVIFNQPGTVIYGVYSAPEYDEKMNCFYTFDAYDYSPIATVNVKRQVFHLAVDSSERYISTIESQFQDYDQFFPAVPGVNSVCRLYEIGRTKESDEDGESDSEEETDEEDDDDDDDEEDDDRGENGQDDNDITIYSDDDSSGSSVETLFSLNTSMGD
;
A
#
# COMPACT_ATOMS: atom_id res chain seq x y z
N ILE A 1 -18.97 -22.15 -0.75
CA ILE A 1 -18.48 -22.83 -1.97
C ILE A 1 -19.67 -23.27 -2.79
N ILE A 2 -19.70 -22.95 -4.08
CA ILE A 2 -20.79 -23.31 -5.00
C ILE A 2 -20.16 -24.13 -6.13
N ASP A 3 -20.80 -25.23 -6.52
CA ASP A 3 -20.44 -25.95 -7.72
C ASP A 3 -20.89 -25.17 -8.96
N THR A 4 -19.97 -24.87 -9.88
CA THR A 4 -20.26 -24.03 -11.05
C THR A 4 -21.06 -24.76 -12.13
N ALA A 5 -21.02 -26.10 -12.17
CA ALA A 5 -21.79 -26.88 -13.12
C ALA A 5 -23.27 -26.99 -12.75
N THR A 6 -23.57 -27.16 -11.47
CA THR A 6 -24.95 -27.35 -10.96
C THR A 6 -25.53 -26.12 -10.26
N CYS A 7 -24.71 -25.09 -10.00
CA CYS A 7 -25.06 -23.93 -9.19
C CYS A 7 -25.54 -24.29 -7.77
N THR A 8 -25.10 -25.43 -7.23
CA THR A 8 -25.49 -25.90 -5.89
C THR A 8 -24.48 -25.46 -4.84
N GLN A 9 -24.97 -25.04 -3.67
CA GLN A 9 -24.12 -24.75 -2.52
C GLN A 9 -23.57 -26.06 -1.95
N LEU A 10 -22.24 -26.21 -1.98
CA LEU A 10 -21.55 -27.38 -1.44
C LEU A 10 -21.27 -27.21 0.05
N ASP A 11 -20.64 -26.09 0.41
CA ASP A 11 -20.11 -25.86 1.75
C ASP A 11 -20.18 -24.39 2.15
N GLU A 12 -20.27 -24.16 3.46
CA GLU A 12 -20.25 -22.84 4.09
C GLU A 12 -19.20 -22.79 5.20
N PHE A 13 -18.47 -21.67 5.28
CA PHE A 13 -17.38 -21.46 6.22
C PHE A 13 -17.70 -20.24 7.10
N PRO A 14 -18.53 -20.41 8.14
CA PRO A 14 -18.93 -19.31 9.00
C PRO A 14 -17.76 -18.82 9.85
N ASN A 15 -17.67 -17.51 10.05
CA ASN A 15 -16.60 -16.89 10.84
C ASN A 15 -16.71 -17.12 12.36
N GLN A 16 -17.83 -17.69 12.85
CA GLN A 16 -18.11 -17.99 14.26
C GLN A 16 -17.93 -16.79 15.22
N GLY A 17 -18.10 -15.56 14.72
CA GLY A 17 -17.85 -14.33 15.50
C GLY A 17 -16.37 -14.00 15.74
N LEU A 18 -15.45 -14.76 15.12
CA LEU A 18 -14.00 -14.55 15.22
C LEU A 18 -13.44 -13.65 14.12
N GLY A 19 -14.25 -13.30 13.11
CA GLY A 19 -13.82 -12.49 11.96
C GLY A 19 -13.34 -11.09 12.33
N ASN A 20 -12.48 -10.53 11.49
CA ASN A 20 -11.90 -9.20 11.70
C ASN A 20 -12.82 -8.05 11.27
N GLY A 21 -13.86 -8.28 10.47
CA GLY A 21 -14.79 -7.23 10.03
C GLY A 21 -14.12 -6.25 9.08
N TYR A 22 -13.65 -6.75 7.93
CA TYR A 22 -13.07 -5.90 6.89
C TYR A 22 -14.18 -5.27 6.03
N ASN A 23 -14.03 -3.99 5.67
CA ASN A 23 -15.03 -3.26 4.88
C ASN A 23 -15.24 -3.86 3.47
N ASN A 24 -14.20 -4.45 2.90
CA ASN A 24 -14.21 -5.09 1.59
C ASN A 24 -13.65 -6.51 1.69
N ASN A 25 -14.20 -7.30 2.62
CA ASN A 25 -13.85 -8.71 2.75
C ASN A 25 -14.18 -9.48 1.46
N ARG A 26 -13.21 -10.25 0.96
CA ARG A 26 -13.41 -11.14 -0.19
C ARG A 26 -12.79 -12.50 0.12
N ALA A 27 -13.64 -13.52 0.21
CA ALA A 27 -13.17 -14.88 0.38
C ALA A 27 -12.37 -15.31 -0.85
N THR A 28 -11.19 -15.90 -0.65
CA THR A 28 -10.35 -16.44 -1.71
C THR A 28 -9.87 -17.83 -1.34
N PHE A 29 -9.71 -18.68 -2.36
CA PHE A 29 -8.96 -19.93 -2.23
C PHE A 29 -7.46 -19.66 -2.37
N ASP A 30 -6.66 -20.54 -1.79
CA ASP A 30 -5.26 -20.66 -2.15
C ASP A 30 -5.11 -21.34 -3.53
N TYR A 31 -3.88 -21.44 -4.02
CA TYR A 31 -3.61 -22.02 -5.34
C TYR A 31 -3.96 -23.52 -5.45
N SER A 32 -3.98 -24.25 -4.33
CA SER A 32 -4.26 -25.69 -4.28
C SER A 32 -5.71 -26.05 -3.92
N ASP A 33 -6.58 -25.05 -3.73
CA ASP A 33 -7.97 -25.20 -3.28
C ASP A 33 -8.12 -25.93 -1.92
N GLU A 34 -7.07 -25.99 -1.11
CA GLU A 34 -7.07 -26.64 0.22
C GLU A 34 -7.39 -25.66 1.35
N LEU A 35 -7.16 -24.37 1.12
CA LEU A 35 -7.30 -23.30 2.10
C LEU A 35 -8.21 -22.19 1.59
N ILE A 36 -8.97 -21.59 2.51
CA ILE A 36 -9.77 -20.39 2.25
C ILE A 36 -9.33 -19.29 3.21
N LEU A 37 -9.14 -18.07 2.69
CA LEU A 37 -8.95 -16.87 3.49
C LEU A 37 -10.20 -16.00 3.40
N SER A 38 -10.80 -15.65 4.54
CA SER A 38 -11.95 -14.74 4.64
C SER A 38 -11.99 -14.12 6.03
N GLU A 39 -12.29 -12.83 6.14
CA GLU A 39 -12.34 -12.12 7.44
C GLU A 39 -11.03 -12.21 8.26
N GLY A 40 -9.89 -12.44 7.61
CA GLY A 40 -8.60 -12.71 8.26
C GLY A 40 -8.50 -14.10 8.89
N LEU A 41 -9.51 -14.96 8.70
CA LEU A 41 -9.53 -16.35 9.11
C LEU A 41 -9.07 -17.24 7.97
N ILE A 42 -8.19 -18.19 8.28
CA ILE A 42 -7.74 -19.22 7.36
C ILE A 42 -8.47 -20.52 7.72
N PHE A 43 -9.18 -21.08 6.75
CA PHE A 43 -9.94 -22.32 6.89
C PHE A 43 -9.28 -23.44 6.11
N ASP A 44 -9.27 -24.65 6.68
CA ASP A 44 -9.01 -25.89 5.97
C ASP A 44 -10.29 -26.33 5.27
N VAL A 45 -10.26 -26.51 3.95
CA VAL A 45 -11.44 -26.88 3.16
C VAL A 45 -11.92 -28.28 3.50
N ARG A 46 -11.00 -29.23 3.72
CA ARG A 46 -11.31 -30.64 3.94
C ARG A 46 -11.92 -30.90 5.32
N SER A 47 -11.37 -30.31 6.38
CA SER A 47 -11.86 -30.45 7.75
C SER A 47 -12.91 -29.40 8.13
N LYS A 48 -13.13 -28.39 7.29
CA LYS A 48 -14.11 -27.30 7.51
C LYS A 48 -13.88 -26.56 8.82
N SER A 49 -12.61 -26.41 9.20
CA SER A 49 -12.21 -25.81 10.47
C SER A 49 -11.33 -24.59 10.26
N ILE A 50 -11.44 -23.63 11.16
CA ILE A 50 -10.51 -22.51 11.25
C ILE A 50 -9.14 -23.06 11.70
N ILE A 51 -8.11 -22.82 10.91
CA ILE A 51 -6.72 -23.18 11.22
C ILE A 51 -6.07 -22.04 12.00
N HIS A 52 -6.28 -20.81 11.55
CA HIS A 52 -5.61 -19.63 12.08
C HIS A 52 -6.44 -18.36 11.88
N LYS A 53 -6.15 -17.35 12.69
CA LYS A 53 -6.66 -15.98 12.56
C LYS A 53 -5.47 -15.03 12.47
N LEU A 54 -5.34 -14.34 11.35
CA LEU A 54 -4.34 -13.29 11.17
C LEU A 54 -4.72 -12.04 11.96
N ASP A 55 -3.71 -11.37 12.50
CA ASP A 55 -3.86 -10.09 13.18
C ASP A 55 -4.34 -9.00 12.20
N LYS A 56 -5.18 -8.08 12.69
CA LYS A 56 -5.79 -7.02 11.88
C LYS A 56 -4.97 -5.73 11.96
N PHE A 57 -4.25 -5.41 10.89
CA PHE A 57 -3.50 -4.15 10.76
C PHE A 57 -4.16 -3.11 9.83
N ASN A 58 -5.18 -3.52 9.07
CA ASN A 58 -5.95 -2.63 8.19
C ASN A 58 -7.46 -2.89 8.34
N SER A 59 -8.30 -1.94 7.92
CA SER A 59 -9.77 -2.06 8.01
C SER A 59 -10.44 -2.48 6.69
N THR A 60 -9.72 -2.47 5.57
CA THR A 60 -10.32 -2.55 4.23
C THR A 60 -10.26 -3.95 3.64
N PHE A 61 -9.09 -4.58 3.62
CA PHE A 61 -8.83 -5.82 2.88
C PHE A 61 -8.38 -6.96 3.81
N ASN A 62 -9.00 -8.13 3.66
CA ASN A 62 -8.59 -9.35 4.37
C ASN A 62 -7.30 -9.97 3.80
N GLY A 63 -7.00 -9.75 2.52
CA GLY A 63 -5.80 -10.24 1.85
C GLY A 63 -6.06 -11.31 0.79
N VAL A 64 -4.99 -11.76 0.14
CA VAL A 64 -4.99 -12.79 -0.91
C VAL A 64 -3.81 -13.75 -0.75
N PHE A 65 -3.96 -15.00 -1.21
CA PHE A 65 -2.83 -15.92 -1.26
C PHE A 65 -1.88 -15.55 -2.40
N HIS A 66 -0.57 -15.61 -2.13
CA HIS A 66 0.43 -15.50 -3.18
C HIS A 66 0.39 -16.75 -4.06
N PRO A 67 0.49 -16.63 -5.40
CA PRO A 67 0.54 -17.78 -6.32
C PRO A 67 1.71 -18.75 -6.09
N ASN A 68 2.67 -18.41 -5.22
CA ASN A 68 3.80 -19.28 -4.88
C ASN A 68 3.41 -20.36 -3.86
N GLY A 69 2.20 -20.26 -3.27
CA GLY A 69 1.65 -21.20 -2.30
C GLY A 69 2.32 -21.15 -0.92
N ARG A 70 3.09 -20.11 -0.62
CA ARG A 70 3.88 -19.99 0.62
C ARG A 70 3.53 -18.76 1.44
N GLU A 71 2.91 -17.78 0.81
CA GLU A 71 2.70 -16.46 1.40
C GLU A 71 1.25 -16.00 1.28
N ILE A 72 0.86 -15.12 2.19
CA ILE A 72 -0.41 -14.39 2.16
C ILE A 72 -0.10 -12.91 2.19
N VAL A 73 -0.67 -12.16 1.25
CA VAL A 73 -0.52 -10.72 1.12
C VAL A 73 -1.76 -10.05 1.68
N CYS A 74 -1.65 -9.42 2.85
CA CYS A 74 -2.72 -8.74 3.55
C CYS A 74 -2.38 -7.25 3.65
N ASN A 75 -2.87 -6.42 2.72
CA ASN A 75 -2.50 -5.00 2.66
C ASN A 75 -0.97 -4.85 2.60
N THR A 76 -0.36 -4.28 3.64
CA THR A 76 1.08 -4.10 3.79
C THR A 76 1.78 -5.33 4.37
N GLU A 77 1.07 -6.27 4.98
CA GLU A 77 1.67 -7.40 5.71
C GLU A 77 1.79 -8.65 4.83
N ILE A 78 3.00 -9.21 4.77
CA ILE A 78 3.26 -10.49 4.08
C ILE A 78 3.47 -11.58 5.13
N TRP A 79 2.66 -12.62 5.08
CA TRP A 79 2.63 -13.70 6.07
C TRP A 79 3.09 -15.02 5.48
N ASP A 80 3.84 -15.82 6.22
CA ASP A 80 4.17 -17.20 5.85
C ASP A 80 2.97 -18.13 6.15
N ILE A 81 2.50 -18.88 5.15
CA ILE A 81 1.29 -19.73 5.27
C ILE A 81 1.46 -20.91 6.23
N ARG A 82 2.71 -21.36 6.47
CA ARG A 82 2.98 -22.57 7.27
C ARG A 82 3.17 -22.24 8.74
N THR A 83 3.78 -21.10 9.04
CA THR A 83 4.13 -20.66 10.39
C THR A 83 3.24 -19.53 10.89
N PHE A 84 2.48 -18.90 10.00
CA PHE A 84 1.65 -17.72 10.25
C PHE A 84 2.42 -16.54 10.86
N LYS A 85 3.73 -16.49 10.61
CA LYS A 85 4.58 -15.39 11.04
C LYS A 85 4.59 -14.30 9.98
N LEU A 86 4.60 -13.05 10.45
CA LEU A 86 4.86 -11.90 9.60
C LEU A 86 6.29 -12.01 9.06
N LEU A 87 6.43 -12.05 7.74
CA LEU A 87 7.72 -12.09 7.05
C LEU A 87 8.27 -10.69 6.81
N ARG A 88 7.41 -9.77 6.36
CA ARG A 88 7.78 -8.38 6.06
C ARG A 88 6.57 -7.47 5.94
N THR A 89 6.83 -6.18 5.98
CA THR A 89 5.87 -5.10 5.70
C THR A 89 6.29 -4.35 4.44
N VAL A 90 5.36 -4.23 3.49
CA VAL A 90 5.55 -3.59 2.18
C VAL A 90 4.65 -2.36 2.09
N VAL A 91 5.17 -1.21 2.49
CA VAL A 91 4.40 0.05 2.58
C VAL A 91 3.74 0.47 1.26
N GLY A 92 4.32 0.09 0.12
CA GLY A 92 3.77 0.39 -1.21
C GLY A 92 2.43 -0.30 -1.51
N LEU A 93 2.08 -1.35 -0.75
CA LEU A 93 0.81 -2.07 -0.90
C LEU A 93 -0.31 -1.55 0.01
N ASP A 94 -0.07 -0.47 0.77
CA ASP A 94 -1.11 0.09 1.63
C ASP A 94 -2.33 0.55 0.82
N GLN A 95 -3.51 0.12 1.27
CA GLN A 95 -4.80 0.27 0.63
C GLN A 95 -4.83 -0.18 -0.84
N CYS A 96 -3.91 -1.07 -1.26
CA CYS A 96 -3.90 -1.60 -2.61
C CYS A 96 -4.67 -2.91 -2.71
N ARG A 97 -5.57 -2.99 -3.68
CA ARG A 97 -6.05 -4.27 -4.17
C ARG A 97 -4.94 -4.91 -5.00
N VAL A 98 -4.47 -6.07 -4.54
CA VAL A 98 -3.39 -6.86 -5.15
C VAL A 98 -3.95 -7.78 -6.23
N ILE A 99 -3.30 -7.78 -7.40
CA ILE A 99 -3.61 -8.64 -8.55
C ILE A 99 -2.27 -9.19 -9.06
N PHE A 100 -2.17 -10.51 -9.22
CA PHE A 100 -0.97 -11.13 -9.80
C PHE A 100 -1.13 -11.30 -11.31
N ASN A 101 -0.02 -11.24 -12.04
CA ASN A 101 0.03 -11.79 -13.40
C ASN A 101 -0.10 -13.34 -13.38
N GLN A 102 -0.33 -13.93 -14.55
CA GLN A 102 -0.54 -15.37 -14.69
C GLN A 102 0.60 -16.23 -14.12
N PRO A 103 1.90 -15.88 -14.32
CA PRO A 103 3.01 -16.62 -13.71
C PRO A 103 3.22 -16.35 -12.22
N GLY A 104 2.61 -15.30 -11.65
CA GLY A 104 2.82 -14.89 -10.27
C GLY A 104 4.18 -14.25 -9.99
N THR A 105 4.77 -13.60 -10.99
CA THR A 105 6.07 -12.89 -10.90
C THR A 105 5.94 -11.38 -10.74
N VAL A 106 4.79 -10.81 -11.09
CA VAL A 106 4.51 -9.37 -10.97
C VAL A 106 3.21 -9.16 -10.22
N ILE A 107 3.23 -8.22 -9.27
CA ILE A 107 2.05 -7.73 -8.56
C ILE A 107 1.63 -6.41 -9.17
N TYR A 108 0.35 -6.28 -9.49
CA TYR A 108 -0.33 -5.02 -9.79
C TYR A 108 -1.14 -4.59 -8.56
N GLY A 109 -0.89 -3.37 -8.09
CA GLY A 109 -1.64 -2.73 -7.02
C GLY A 109 -2.56 -1.65 -7.56
N VAL A 110 -3.85 -1.70 -7.21
CA VAL A 110 -4.80 -0.61 -7.47
C VAL A 110 -5.22 0.00 -6.14
N TYR A 111 -4.91 1.28 -5.94
CA TYR A 111 -5.22 1.97 -4.70
C TYR A 111 -6.73 2.15 -4.52
N SER A 112 -7.24 1.84 -3.34
CA SER A 112 -8.67 1.85 -3.03
C SER A 112 -8.89 2.24 -1.56
N ALA A 113 -9.01 3.54 -1.34
CA ALA A 113 -9.39 4.14 -0.07
C ALA A 113 -10.83 4.69 -0.12
N PRO A 114 -11.48 4.95 1.04
CA PRO A 114 -12.81 5.56 1.08
C PRO A 114 -12.82 7.04 0.65
N GLU A 115 -11.70 7.74 0.85
CA GLU A 115 -11.52 9.15 0.48
C GLU A 115 -10.65 9.26 -0.77
N TYR A 116 -10.93 10.26 -1.60
CA TYR A 116 -10.14 10.50 -2.81
C TYR A 116 -8.69 10.86 -2.45
N ASP A 117 -7.76 10.19 -3.12
CA ASP A 117 -6.32 10.43 -3.07
C ASP A 117 -5.81 10.35 -4.52
N GLU A 118 -4.84 11.19 -4.89
CA GLU A 118 -4.23 11.17 -6.23
C GLU A 118 -3.60 9.82 -6.57
N LYS A 119 -3.24 9.01 -5.57
CA LYS A 119 -2.83 7.61 -5.72
C LYS A 119 -3.87 6.76 -6.46
N MET A 120 -5.16 7.10 -6.36
CA MET A 120 -6.24 6.44 -7.10
C MET A 120 -6.12 6.65 -8.61
N ASN A 121 -5.38 7.66 -9.08
CA ASN A 121 -5.12 7.89 -10.49
C ASN A 121 -3.95 7.06 -11.03
N CYS A 122 -3.35 6.24 -10.17
CA CYS A 122 -2.24 5.37 -10.50
C CYS A 122 -2.63 3.90 -10.34
N PHE A 123 -1.91 3.06 -11.08
CA PHE A 123 -1.68 1.69 -10.64
C PHE A 123 -0.19 1.47 -10.42
N TYR A 124 0.12 0.55 -9.53
CA TYR A 124 1.46 0.26 -9.06
C TYR A 124 1.86 -1.13 -9.51
N THR A 125 3.16 -1.33 -9.74
CA THR A 125 3.71 -2.63 -10.09
C THR A 125 4.86 -2.96 -9.15
N PHE A 126 4.91 -4.21 -8.69
CA PHE A 126 5.95 -4.71 -7.79
C PHE A 126 6.45 -6.07 -8.28
N ASP A 127 7.70 -6.36 -7.99
CA ASP A 127 8.25 -7.70 -8.15
C ASP A 127 7.62 -8.62 -7.11
N ALA A 128 7.08 -9.76 -7.53
CA ALA A 128 6.37 -10.67 -6.62
C ALA A 128 7.31 -11.51 -5.74
N TYR A 129 8.61 -11.58 -6.07
CA TYR A 129 9.58 -12.34 -5.30
C TYR A 129 10.11 -11.54 -4.10
N ASP A 130 10.45 -10.26 -4.28
CA ASP A 130 11.03 -9.43 -3.21
C ASP A 130 10.16 -8.24 -2.77
N TYR A 131 9.03 -8.02 -3.45
CA TYR A 131 8.10 -6.92 -3.22
C TYR A 131 8.68 -5.53 -3.48
N SER A 132 9.78 -5.43 -4.23
CA SER A 132 10.33 -4.16 -4.65
C SER A 132 9.42 -3.48 -5.67
N PRO A 133 9.26 -2.14 -5.62
CA PRO A 133 8.48 -1.42 -6.62
C PRO A 133 9.18 -1.47 -7.98
N ILE A 134 8.44 -1.81 -9.03
CA ILE A 134 8.90 -1.80 -10.42
C ILE A 134 8.59 -0.46 -11.07
N ALA A 135 7.32 -0.04 -11.04
CA ALA A 135 6.86 1.20 -11.66
C ALA A 135 5.52 1.67 -11.07
N THR A 136 5.31 2.99 -11.15
CA THR A 136 4.02 3.66 -10.87
C THR A 136 3.53 4.28 -12.17
N VAL A 137 2.34 3.88 -12.62
CA VAL A 137 1.75 4.37 -13.87
C VAL A 137 0.56 5.26 -13.55
N ASN A 138 0.71 6.56 -13.78
CA ASN A 138 -0.36 7.54 -13.62
C ASN A 138 -1.18 7.65 -14.91
N VAL A 139 -2.44 7.23 -14.88
CA VAL A 139 -3.37 7.30 -16.02
C VAL A 139 -4.19 8.59 -16.04
N LYS A 140 -3.90 9.50 -15.09
CA LYS A 140 -4.51 10.83 -14.89
C LYS A 140 -6.01 10.78 -14.55
N ARG A 141 -6.55 9.61 -14.23
CA ARG A 141 -7.97 9.37 -13.96
C ARG A 141 -8.10 8.28 -12.91
N GLN A 142 -9.14 8.36 -12.09
CA GLN A 142 -9.36 7.38 -11.04
C GLN A 142 -9.52 5.97 -11.63
N VAL A 143 -8.67 5.05 -11.19
CA VAL A 143 -8.67 3.63 -11.56
C VAL A 143 -9.55 2.86 -10.58
N PHE A 144 -10.61 2.24 -11.07
CA PHE A 144 -11.52 1.42 -10.26
C PHE A 144 -11.15 -0.05 -10.28
N HIS A 145 -10.62 -0.54 -11.39
CA HIS A 145 -10.28 -1.94 -11.58
C HIS A 145 -9.13 -2.09 -12.56
N LEU A 146 -8.35 -3.15 -12.39
CA LEU A 146 -7.32 -3.58 -13.32
C LEU A 146 -7.47 -5.08 -13.56
N ALA A 147 -7.28 -5.52 -14.79
CA ALA A 147 -7.17 -6.92 -15.15
C ALA A 147 -5.95 -7.12 -16.06
N VAL A 148 -5.28 -8.25 -15.89
CA VAL A 148 -4.05 -8.60 -16.60
C VAL A 148 -4.38 -9.71 -17.59
N ASP A 149 -3.92 -9.57 -18.83
CA ASP A 149 -4.03 -10.63 -19.82
C ASP A 149 -3.13 -11.82 -19.46
N SER A 150 -3.64 -13.03 -19.67
CA SER A 150 -2.91 -14.28 -19.49
C SER A 150 -1.65 -14.40 -20.36
N SER A 151 -1.58 -13.68 -21.49
CA SER A 151 -0.38 -13.65 -22.34
C SER A 151 0.65 -12.58 -21.94
N GLU A 152 0.38 -11.82 -20.86
CA GLU A 152 1.25 -10.77 -20.33
C GLU A 152 1.61 -9.69 -21.35
N ARG A 153 0.75 -9.49 -22.36
CA ARG A 153 0.94 -8.44 -23.37
C ARG A 153 0.14 -7.20 -23.09
N TYR A 154 -0.98 -7.34 -22.40
CA TYR A 154 -1.89 -6.24 -22.14
C TYR A 154 -2.37 -6.23 -20.69
N ILE A 155 -2.64 -5.03 -20.20
CA ILE A 155 -3.49 -4.81 -19.04
C ILE A 155 -4.69 -3.98 -19.47
N SER A 156 -5.84 -4.23 -18.85
CA SER A 156 -7.01 -3.37 -18.99
C SER A 156 -7.33 -2.69 -17.68
N THR A 157 -7.60 -1.39 -17.71
CA THR A 157 -8.09 -0.62 -16.57
C THR A 157 -9.53 -0.21 -16.81
N ILE A 158 -10.29 -0.10 -15.73
CA ILE A 158 -11.59 0.59 -15.72
C ILE A 158 -11.36 1.90 -14.99
N GLU A 159 -11.57 3.00 -15.70
CA GLU A 159 -11.24 4.35 -15.23
C GLU A 159 -12.47 5.25 -15.25
N SER A 160 -12.46 6.28 -14.41
CA SER A 160 -13.37 7.41 -14.56
C SER A 160 -13.22 8.05 -15.95
N GLN A 161 -14.31 8.49 -16.55
CA GLN A 161 -14.29 9.28 -17.79
C GLN A 161 -13.75 10.70 -17.53
N PHE A 162 -13.99 11.24 -16.33
CA PHE A 162 -13.55 12.56 -15.93
C PHE A 162 -12.17 12.50 -15.29
N GLN A 163 -11.34 13.48 -15.66
CA GLN A 163 -9.99 13.64 -15.14
C GLN A 163 -9.98 14.46 -13.84
N ASP A 164 -10.82 15.48 -13.77
CA ASP A 164 -10.91 16.32 -12.59
C ASP A 164 -11.79 15.65 -11.52
N TYR A 165 -11.32 15.70 -10.27
CA TYR A 165 -12.09 15.26 -9.13
C TYR A 165 -13.15 16.30 -8.79
N ASP A 166 -14.42 15.90 -8.81
CA ASP A 166 -15.53 16.70 -8.32
C ASP A 166 -15.97 16.20 -6.94
N GLN A 167 -15.77 17.03 -5.92
CA GLN A 167 -16.13 16.69 -4.54
C GLN A 167 -17.65 16.55 -4.35
N PHE A 168 -18.46 17.24 -5.17
CA PHE A 168 -19.92 17.16 -5.11
C PHE A 168 -20.46 15.94 -5.86
N PHE A 169 -19.74 15.50 -6.90
CA PHE A 169 -20.07 14.35 -7.72
C PHE A 169 -18.85 13.41 -7.84
N PRO A 170 -18.46 12.72 -6.76
CA PRO A 170 -17.30 11.85 -6.77
C PRO A 170 -17.47 10.74 -7.80
N ALA A 171 -16.36 10.29 -8.40
CA ALA A 171 -16.43 9.25 -9.40
C ALA A 171 -16.89 7.92 -8.77
N VAL A 172 -17.95 7.35 -9.32
CA VAL A 172 -18.55 6.10 -8.83
C VAL A 172 -18.20 4.97 -9.79
N PRO A 173 -17.65 3.83 -9.32
CA PRO A 173 -17.40 2.68 -10.17
C PRO A 173 -18.65 2.26 -10.95
N GLY A 174 -18.53 2.16 -12.29
CA GLY A 174 -19.63 1.76 -13.18
C GLY A 174 -20.50 2.91 -13.71
N VAL A 175 -20.30 4.13 -13.22
CA VAL A 175 -20.92 5.35 -13.77
C VAL A 175 -19.86 6.14 -14.51
N ASN A 176 -20.15 6.57 -15.75
CA ASN A 176 -19.21 7.29 -16.60
C ASN A 176 -17.81 6.67 -16.57
N SER A 177 -17.75 5.33 -16.65
CA SER A 177 -16.49 4.58 -16.61
C SER A 177 -16.12 4.12 -18.01
N VAL A 178 -14.83 4.11 -18.31
CA VAL A 178 -14.28 3.69 -19.60
C VAL A 178 -13.25 2.59 -19.39
N CYS A 179 -13.22 1.63 -20.30
CA CYS A 179 -12.20 0.59 -20.33
C CYS A 179 -11.04 1.03 -21.23
N ARG A 180 -9.81 1.00 -20.73
CA ARG A 180 -8.60 1.29 -21.51
C ARG A 180 -7.68 0.08 -21.50
N LEU A 181 -7.07 -0.20 -22.65
CA LEU A 181 -6.10 -1.27 -22.82
C LEU A 181 -4.70 -0.67 -22.98
N TYR A 182 -3.75 -1.17 -22.22
CA TYR A 182 -2.34 -0.77 -22.26
C TYR A 182 -1.49 -1.97 -22.67
N GLU A 183 -0.55 -1.76 -23.58
CA GLU A 183 0.43 -2.77 -23.96
C GLU A 183 1.63 -2.70 -23.02
N ILE A 184 2.03 -3.86 -22.47
CA ILE A 184 3.13 -3.97 -21.53
C ILE A 184 4.46 -3.90 -22.30
N GLY A 185 5.45 -3.18 -21.75
CA GLY A 185 6.79 -3.09 -22.33
C GLY A 185 6.94 -2.06 -23.46
N ARG A 186 5.86 -1.34 -23.82
CA ARG A 186 5.97 -0.15 -24.68
C ARG A 186 6.10 1.08 -23.82
N THR A 187 7.17 1.83 -24.04
CA THR A 187 7.23 3.23 -23.63
C THR A 187 6.26 3.99 -24.52
N LYS A 188 5.46 4.88 -23.95
CA LYS A 188 4.73 5.86 -24.74
C LYS A 188 5.79 6.62 -25.54
N GLU A 189 5.75 6.56 -26.87
CA GLU A 189 6.53 7.49 -27.70
C GLU A 189 6.19 8.88 -27.15
N SER A 190 7.21 9.61 -26.71
CA SER A 190 7.02 10.95 -26.20
C SER A 190 6.17 11.69 -27.24
N ASP A 191 5.05 12.28 -26.80
CA ASP A 191 4.39 13.33 -27.56
C ASP A 191 5.33 14.55 -27.53
N GLU A 192 6.54 14.41 -28.09
CA GLU A 192 7.52 15.45 -28.40
C GLU A 192 7.10 16.08 -29.72
N ASP A 193 5.94 16.73 -29.71
CA ASP A 193 5.62 17.77 -30.66
C ASP A 193 5.38 19.05 -29.84
N GLY A 194 6.45 19.84 -29.66
CA GLY A 194 6.28 21.28 -29.85
C GLY A 194 6.78 22.29 -28.81
N GLU A 195 7.89 22.09 -28.07
CA GLU A 195 8.67 23.24 -27.56
C GLU A 195 10.16 22.88 -27.51
N SER A 196 10.86 23.00 -28.65
CA SER A 196 12.30 23.25 -28.62
C SER A 196 12.49 24.74 -28.33
N ASP A 197 12.50 25.12 -27.06
CA ASP A 197 13.05 26.42 -26.70
C ASP A 197 14.57 26.26 -26.61
N SER A 198 15.19 26.38 -27.78
CA SER A 198 16.61 26.59 -27.92
C SER A 198 16.90 28.05 -27.58
N GLU A 199 17.31 28.34 -26.34
CA GLU A 199 18.03 29.56 -26.00
C GLU A 199 19.25 29.25 -25.11
N GLU A 200 20.37 29.14 -25.82
CA GLU A 200 21.71 29.67 -25.52
C GLU A 200 22.47 29.13 -24.30
N GLU A 201 23.45 28.27 -24.63
CA GLU A 201 24.72 28.18 -23.92
C GLU A 201 25.37 29.57 -23.84
N THR A 202 25.53 30.10 -22.64
CA THR A 202 26.56 31.11 -22.36
C THR A 202 27.71 30.42 -21.63
N ASP A 203 28.68 29.97 -22.41
CA ASP A 203 30.07 29.83 -22.00
C ASP A 203 30.62 31.22 -21.65
N GLU A 204 31.01 31.41 -20.39
CA GLU A 204 32.09 32.33 -20.04
C GLU A 204 33.11 31.56 -19.20
N GLU A 205 34.13 31.03 -19.88
CA GLU A 205 35.41 30.64 -19.29
C GLU A 205 36.30 31.89 -19.06
N ASP A 206 37.25 31.70 -18.15
CA ASP A 206 38.51 32.42 -17.85
C ASP A 206 38.51 33.10 -16.45
N ASP A 207 39.07 32.44 -15.44
CA ASP A 207 40.51 32.27 -15.10
C ASP A 207 41.09 33.51 -14.38
N ASP A 208 41.43 33.36 -13.10
CA ASP A 208 42.83 33.47 -12.64
C ASP A 208 42.97 33.23 -11.12
N ASP A 209 44.06 32.54 -10.81
CA ASP A 209 44.65 32.12 -9.54
C ASP A 209 44.76 33.20 -8.44
N ASP A 210 44.73 32.76 -7.17
CA ASP A 210 45.94 32.88 -6.32
C ASP A 210 45.79 32.05 -5.02
N ASP A 211 46.87 31.30 -4.77
CA ASP A 211 47.19 30.51 -3.58
C ASP A 211 47.14 31.33 -2.27
N ASP A 212 46.90 30.65 -1.14
CA ASP A 212 47.87 30.63 -0.04
C ASP A 212 47.41 29.65 1.07
N GLU A 213 48.26 28.64 1.28
CA GLU A 213 48.33 27.82 2.49
C GLU A 213 48.60 28.72 3.70
N GLU A 214 48.00 28.47 4.88
CA GLU A 214 48.77 28.36 6.12
C GLU A 214 48.01 27.49 7.15
N ASP A 215 48.75 26.47 7.55
CA ASP A 215 48.59 25.57 8.70
C ASP A 215 48.77 26.37 10.00
N ASP A 216 47.88 26.24 10.99
CA ASP A 216 48.31 26.52 12.38
C ASP A 216 47.52 25.70 13.41
N ASP A 217 48.20 24.63 13.78
CA ASP A 217 47.98 23.67 14.84
C ASP A 217 48.06 24.33 16.23
N ARG A 218 46.97 24.32 17.02
CA ARG A 218 47.02 24.58 18.48
C ARG A 218 46.00 23.75 19.27
N GLY A 219 46.46 22.59 19.71
CA GLY A 219 46.83 22.39 21.12
C GLY A 219 45.76 22.55 22.20
N GLU A 220 45.20 21.39 22.59
CA GLU A 220 45.17 20.80 23.94
C GLU A 220 44.72 21.62 25.19
N ASN A 221 43.98 20.88 26.03
CA ASN A 221 43.69 21.03 27.46
C ASN A 221 42.34 21.71 27.80
N GLY A 222 41.49 21.15 28.64
CA GLY A 222 41.66 20.00 29.51
C GLY A 222 40.36 19.62 30.20
N GLN A 223 40.44 18.45 30.83
CA GLN A 223 39.45 17.80 31.68
C GLN A 223 38.77 18.76 32.67
N ASP A 224 37.49 18.51 32.95
CA ASP A 224 37.12 18.30 34.35
C ASP A 224 35.86 17.44 34.45
N ASP A 225 36.06 16.34 35.18
CA ASP A 225 35.06 15.45 35.71
C ASP A 225 34.10 16.22 36.64
N ASN A 226 32.80 15.90 36.58
CA ASN A 226 31.97 16.03 37.77
C ASN A 226 30.93 14.92 37.84
N ASP A 227 31.33 13.90 38.58
CA ASP A 227 30.54 12.88 39.22
C ASP A 227 29.58 13.52 40.25
N ILE A 228 28.27 13.27 40.15
CA ILE A 228 27.40 13.32 41.34
C ILE A 228 26.21 12.36 41.24
N THR A 229 26.41 11.23 41.91
CA THR A 229 25.48 10.39 42.69
C THR A 229 23.97 10.69 42.73
N ILE A 230 23.21 9.68 42.28
CA ILE A 230 22.07 8.97 42.89
C ILE A 230 21.52 9.54 44.23
N TYR A 231 20.21 9.84 44.22
CA TYR A 231 19.30 9.55 45.34
C TYR A 231 18.04 8.89 44.80
N SER A 232 17.80 7.68 45.27
CA SER A 232 16.50 7.03 45.38
C SER A 232 15.71 7.70 46.50
N ASP A 233 14.42 7.95 46.30
CA ASP A 233 13.39 7.62 47.29
C ASP A 233 11.99 7.61 46.67
N ASP A 234 11.24 6.68 47.24
CA ASP A 234 9.88 6.19 47.00
C ASP A 234 8.84 7.13 47.61
N ASP A 235 7.71 7.39 46.93
CA ASP A 235 6.36 7.18 47.50
C ASP A 235 5.21 7.62 46.57
N SER A 236 4.36 6.65 46.25
CA SER A 236 2.89 6.65 46.26
C SER A 236 2.07 7.95 46.05
N SER A 237 1.17 7.90 45.05
CA SER A 237 -0.29 8.10 45.15
C SER A 237 -0.94 8.98 44.06
N GLY A 238 -2.02 8.46 43.48
CA GLY A 238 -3.29 9.21 43.34
C GLY A 238 -3.57 10.02 42.07
N SER A 239 -4.57 9.54 41.33
CA SER A 239 -5.63 10.31 40.66
C SER A 239 -5.40 10.87 39.25
N SER A 240 -6.12 10.24 38.32
CA SER A 240 -6.95 10.80 37.25
C SER A 240 -6.97 12.32 37.08
N VAL A 241 -6.68 12.78 35.86
CA VAL A 241 -7.11 14.09 35.36
C VAL A 241 -7.80 13.94 34.01
N GLU A 242 -9.13 14.13 34.02
CA GLU A 242 -9.90 14.51 32.86
C GLU A 242 -9.49 15.93 32.43
N THR A 243 -9.36 16.18 31.13
CA THR A 243 -9.23 17.55 30.61
C THR A 243 -10.49 17.89 29.83
N LEU A 244 -11.42 18.56 30.51
CA LEU A 244 -12.55 19.28 29.93
C LEU A 244 -12.06 20.68 29.50
N PHE A 245 -12.23 21.04 28.23
CA PHE A 245 -12.15 22.43 27.78
C PHE A 245 -13.56 23.00 27.68
N SER A 246 -13.89 23.91 28.60
CA SER A 246 -15.13 24.68 28.60
C SER A 246 -14.97 25.98 27.80
N LEU A 247 -15.97 26.24 26.96
CA LEU A 247 -16.28 27.53 26.35
C LEU A 247 -16.75 28.54 27.41
N ASN A 248 -16.24 29.76 27.36
CA ASN A 248 -17.01 31.00 27.45
C ASN A 248 -16.11 32.24 27.37
N THR A 249 -16.40 33.12 26.41
CA THR A 249 -16.16 34.55 26.54
C THR A 249 -17.43 35.26 26.12
N SER A 250 -17.99 36.05 27.04
CA SER A 250 -19.12 36.93 26.80
C SER A 250 -18.68 38.38 26.69
N MET A 251 -19.40 39.10 25.82
CA MET A 251 -19.86 40.49 25.95
C MET A 251 -18.88 41.66 25.71
N GLY A 252 -19.37 42.56 24.85
CA GLY A 252 -19.00 43.96 24.73
C GLY A 252 -19.91 44.66 23.71
N ASP A 253 -21.00 45.24 24.22
CA ASP A 253 -21.98 46.22 23.69
C ASP A 253 -22.77 45.97 22.40
#